data_AF-A0A2H9NB85-F1
#
_entry.id   AF-A0A2H9NB85-F1
#
_cell.length_a   1.000
_cell.length_b   1.000
_cell.length_c   1.000
_cell.angle_alpha   90.00
_cell.angle_beta   90.00
_cell.angle_gamma   90.00
#
_symmetry.space_group_name_H-M   'P 1'
#
loop_
_entity.id
_entity.type
_entity.pdbx_description
1 polymer ?
#
loop_
_entity_poly.entity_id
_entity_poly.type
_entity_poly.pdbx_seq_one_letter_code
_entity_poly.pdbx_strand_id
1 'polypeptide(L)' 'GLGVDFRVYERGEYGKDTAKYLILSVQEGKPTSLEDLTRVMAQCQSLKKELVLTVMNRRGEIVYYSVSQLTLK' A
#
# COMPACT_ATOMS: atom_id res chain seq x y z
N GLY A 1 -11.47 9.56 0.57
CA GLY A 1 -10.59 8.80 1.48
C GLY A 1 -9.16 8.83 0.97
N LEU A 2 -8.19 8.31 1.73
CA LEU A 2 -6.74 8.33 1.45
C LEU A 2 -6.29 7.50 0.22
N GLY A 3 -7.23 6.93 -0.56
CA GLY A 3 -6.93 6.07 -1.70
C GLY A 3 -6.33 4.71 -1.34
N VAL A 4 -6.33 4.32 -0.06
CA VAL A 4 -5.86 3.02 0.43
C VAL A 4 -7.05 2.19 0.93
N ASP A 5 -7.00 0.88 0.71
CA ASP A 5 -8.10 -0.04 1.02
C ASP A 5 -8.08 -0.47 2.49
N PHE A 6 -6.88 -0.72 3.03
CA PHE A 6 -6.73 -1.26 4.38
C PHE A 6 -5.62 -0.58 5.17
N ARG A 7 -5.81 -0.60 6.49
CA ARG A 7 -4.79 -0.29 7.50
C ARG A 7 -4.43 -1.58 8.20
N VAL A 8 -3.18 -1.99 8.09
CA VAL A 8 -2.70 -3.25 8.67
C VAL A 8 -1.77 -2.95 9.84
N TYR A 9 -2.00 -3.71 10.91
CA TYR A 9 -1.33 -3.62 12.19
C TYR A 9 -0.51 -4.89 12.37
N GLU A 10 0.59 -4.80 13.12
CA GLU A 10 1.24 -6.03 13.53
C GLU A 10 0.36 -6.82 14.50
N ARG A 11 0.70 -8.11 14.61
CA ARG A 11 -0.05 -9.05 15.42
C ARG A 11 -0.10 -8.57 16.88
N GLY A 12 -1.30 -8.25 17.35
CA GLY A 12 -1.55 -7.84 18.74
C GLY A 12 -1.51 -6.32 18.99
N GLU A 13 -1.25 -5.50 17.97
CA GLU A 13 -1.16 -4.03 18.10
C GLU A 13 -2.47 -3.30 17.75
N TYR A 14 -3.46 -4.01 17.19
CA TYR A 14 -4.75 -3.40 16.83
C TYR A 14 -5.42 -2.73 18.04
N GLY A 15 -5.71 -1.43 17.92
CA GLY A 15 -6.32 -0.62 18.99
C GLY A 15 -5.36 -0.16 20.08
N LYS A 16 -4.08 -0.58 20.05
CA LYS A 16 -3.03 -0.16 21.00
C LYS A 16 -2.05 0.80 20.36
N ASP A 17 -1.66 0.54 19.12
CA ASP A 17 -0.76 1.38 18.34
C ASP A 17 -1.41 1.76 17.00
N THR A 18 -0.77 2.65 16.25
CA THR A 18 -1.18 3.04 14.90
C THR A 18 -0.80 1.99 13.87
N ALA A 19 -1.56 1.91 12.77
CA ALA A 19 -1.24 0.97 11.69
C ALA A 19 0.14 1.26 11.10
N LYS A 20 0.99 0.24 10.98
CA LYS A 20 2.31 0.36 10.38
C LYS A 20 2.25 0.34 8.85
N TYR A 21 1.30 -0.40 8.30
CA TYR A 21 1.17 -0.61 6.86
C TYR A 21 -0.15 -0.05 6.33
N LEU A 22 -0.09 0.57 5.15
CA LEU A 22 -1.24 0.95 4.35
C LEU A 22 -1.26 0.11 3.09
N ILE A 23 -2.42 -0.49 2.79
CA ILE A 23 -2.57 -1.42 1.68
C ILE A 23 -3.28 -0.73 0.51
N LEU A 24 -2.68 -0.83 -0.67
CA LEU A 24 -3.31 -0.49 -1.94
C LEU A 24 -3.47 -1.76 -2.77
N SER A 25 -4.70 -2.08 -3.17
CA SER A 25 -5.02 -3.29 -3.91
C SER A 25 -5.11 -2.98 -5.41
N VAL A 26 -4.46 -3.82 -6.21
CA VAL A 26 -4.47 -3.73 -7.67
C VAL A 26 -4.88 -5.08 -8.24
N GLN A 27 -5.70 -5.05 -9.29
CA GLN A 27 -6.09 -6.24 -10.01
C GLN A 27 -5.20 -6.43 -11.23
N GLU A 28 -4.65 -7.63 -11.39
CA GLU A 28 -3.84 -7.97 -12.55
C GLU A 28 -4.64 -7.79 -13.85
N GLY A 29 -4.03 -7.10 -14.82
CA GLY A 29 -4.65 -6.80 -16.11
C GLY A 29 -5.60 -5.61 -16.11
N LYS A 30 -5.79 -4.91 -14.98
CA LYS A 30 -6.39 -3.57 -14.97
C LYS A 30 -5.28 -2.51 -14.97
N PRO A 31 -5.36 -1.50 -15.85
CA PRO A 31 -4.40 -0.40 -15.83
C PRO A 31 -4.55 0.42 -14.54
N THR A 32 -3.43 0.72 -13.90
CA THR A 32 -3.35 1.59 -12.72
C THR A 32 -2.56 2.84 -13.08
N SER A 33 -3.10 4.01 -12.74
CA SER A 33 -2.42 5.28 -12.96
C SER A 33 -1.17 5.38 -12.08
N LEU A 34 -0.03 5.69 -12.70
CA LEU A 34 1.21 5.98 -11.96
C LEU A 34 1.07 7.26 -11.13
N GLU A 35 0.33 8.25 -11.62
CA GLU A 35 0.09 9.49 -10.87
C GLU A 35 -0.65 9.21 -9.55
N ASP A 36 -1.67 8.34 -9.60
CA ASP A 36 -2.43 7.95 -8.41
C ASP A 36 -1.54 7.16 -7.44
N LEU A 37 -0.72 6.24 -7.96
CA LEU A 37 0.24 5.49 -7.14
C LEU A 37 1.24 6.42 -6.45
N THR A 38 1.81 7.39 -7.17
CA THR A 38 2.75 8.37 -6.61
C THR A 38 2.06 9.25 -5.57
N ARG A 39 0.81 9.65 -5.81
CA ARG A 39 0.01 10.44 -4.85
C ARG A 39 -0.24 9.66 -3.56
N VAL A 40 -0.65 8.40 -3.66
CA VAL A 40 -0.84 7.52 -2.50
C VAL A 40 0.47 7.27 -1.77
N MET A 41 1.58 7.04 -2.49
CA MET A 41 2.91 6.87 -1.91
C MET A 41 3.33 8.11 -1.11
N ALA A 42 3.20 9.31 -1.68
CA ALA A 42 3.55 10.56 -1.00
C ALA A 42 2.72 10.77 0.28
N GLN A 43 1.42 10.43 0.24
CA GLN A 43 0.57 10.47 1.43
C GLN A 43 1.01 9.45 2.49
N CYS A 44 1.31 8.20 2.10
CA CYS A 44 1.80 7.18 3.04
C CYS A 44 3.11 7.60 3.73
N GLN A 45 4.05 8.16 2.96
CA GLN A 45 5.30 8.69 3.51
C GLN A 45 5.08 9.84 4.48
N SER A 46 4.16 10.76 4.17
CA SER A 46 3.82 11.88 5.08
C SER A 46 3.28 11.39 6.42
N LEU A 47 2.58 10.25 6.44
CA LEU A 47 2.07 9.58 7.63
C LEU A 47 3.13 8.73 8.34
N LYS A 48 4.35 8.64 7.81
CA LYS A 48 5.42 7.75 8.27
C LYS A 48 4.96 6.28 8.32
N LYS A 49 4.16 5.87 7.34
CA LYS A 49 3.65 4.50 7.18
C LYS A 49 4.20 3.88 5.91
N GLU A 50 4.31 2.57 5.90
CA GLU A 50 4.76 1.82 4.74
C GLU A 50 3.60 1.53 3.79
N LEU A 51 3.80 1.76 2.49
CA LEU A 51 2.85 1.39 1.46
C LEU A 51 3.16 -0.03 0.98
N VAL A 52 2.16 -0.91 1.08
CA VAL A 52 2.21 -2.25 0.52
C VAL A 52 1.20 -2.33 -0.62
N LEU A 53 1.70 -2.70 -1.80
CA LEU A 53 0.88 -2.97 -2.97
C LEU A 53 0.49 -4.43 -2.99
N THR A 54 -0.81 -4.69 -3.00
CA THR A 54 -1.39 -6.03 -3.05
C THR A 54 -1.91 -6.30 -4.44
N VAL A 55 -1.25 -7.17 -5.21
CA VAL A 55 -1.65 -7.53 -6.56
C VAL A 55 -2.43 -8.84 -6.54
N MET A 56 -3.71 -8.78 -6.90
CA MET A 56 -4.57 -9.95 -7.03
C MET A 56 -4.53 -10.45 -8.47
N ASN A 57 -4.14 -11.71 -8.65
CA ASN A 57 -4.13 -12.35 -9.96
C ASN A 57 -5.51 -12.89 -10.34
N ARG A 58 -5.67 -13.33 -11.59
CA ARG A 58 -6.96 -13.85 -12.10
C ARG A 58 -7.42 -15.16 -11.44
N ARG A 59 -6.53 -15.88 -10.76
CA ARG A 59 -6.80 -17.14 -10.05
C ARG A 59 -7.11 -16.93 -8.57
N GLY A 60 -7.10 -15.68 -8.10
CA GLY A 60 -7.35 -15.32 -6.70
C GLY A 60 -6.12 -15.42 -5.79
N GLU A 61 -4.93 -15.68 -6.34
CA GLU A 61 -3.68 -15.61 -5.59
C GLU A 61 -3.28 -14.13 -5.43
N ILE A 62 -2.65 -13.83 -4.29
CA ILE A 62 -2.30 -12.47 -3.89
C ILE A 62 -0.80 -12.37 -3.71
N VAL A 63 -0.19 -11.35 -4.32
CA VAL A 63 1.23 -11.03 -4.17
C VAL A 63 1.37 -9.65 -3.52
N TYR A 64 2.27 -9.54 -2.53
CA TYR A 64 2.52 -8.31 -1.80
C TYR A 64 3.87 -7.72 -2.21
N TYR A 65 3.90 -6.43 -2.53
CA TYR A 65 5.11 -5.68 -2.84
C TYR A 65 5.26 -4.50 -1.88
N SER A 66 6.44 -4.32 -1.31
CA SER A 66 6.79 -3.07 -0.63
C SER A 66 7.13 -2.01 -1.66
N VAL A 67 6.53 -0.83 -1.51
CA VAL A 67 6.69 0.29 -2.44
C VAL A 67 7.35 1.45 -1.71
N SER A 68 8.51 1.88 -2.20
CA SER A 68 9.28 2.99 -1.61
C SER A 68 9.80 3.93 -2.70
N GLN A 69 10.05 5.19 -2.32
CA GLN A 69 10.68 6.15 -3.22
C GLN A 69 12.17 5.89 -3.28
N LEU A 70 12.68 5.61 -4.46
CA LEU A 70 14.12 5.52 -4.71
C LEU A 70 14.70 6.93 -4.85
N THR A 71 15.66 7.27 -4.00
CA THR A 71 16.45 8.50 -4.14
C THR A 71 17.83 8.10 -4.66
N LEU A 72 18.13 8.46 -5.90
CA LEU A 72 19.47 8.27 -6.48
C LEU A 72 20.32 9.49 -6.09
N LYS A 73 21.50 9.23 -5.54
CA LYS A 73 22.52 10.24 -5.22
C LYS A 73 23.49 10.39 -6.38
#